data_AF-A0A0S2F559-F1
#
_entry.id   AF-A0A0S2F559-F1
#
_cell.length_a   1.000
_cell.length_b   1.000
_cell.length_c   1.000
_cell.angle_alpha   90.00
_cell.angle_beta   90.00
_cell.angle_gamma   90.00
#
_symmetry.space_group_name_H-M   'P 1'
#
loop_
_entity.id
_entity.type
_entity.pdbx_description
1 polymer ?
#
loop_
_entity_poly.entity_id
_entity_poly.type
_entity_poly.pdbx_seq_one_letter_code
_entity_poly.pdbx_strand_id
1 'polypeptide(L)'
;MTNVTHAQALDKLAARTLVQNLDEDIARQLGSTLAYAKYDRAIAADPAAHALVPLLRRWNCVLQAGADAASPIYRDKTAVALAILLHKYGIADAAIAAR
;
A
#
# COMPACT_ATOMS: atom_id res chain seq x y z
N MET A 1 25.64 -4.25 8.68
CA MET A 1 24.33 -3.58 8.76
C MET A 1 23.29 -4.66 8.97
N THR A 2 22.53 -4.63 10.06
CA THR A 2 21.40 -5.54 10.28
C THR A 2 20.31 -5.21 9.27
N ASN A 3 19.96 -6.16 8.40
CA ASN A 3 18.83 -5.98 7.50
C ASN A 3 17.55 -5.90 8.34
N VAL A 4 16.88 -4.74 8.29
CA VAL A 4 15.59 -4.54 8.94
C VAL A 4 14.53 -5.27 8.13
N THR A 5 13.74 -6.13 8.77
CA THR A 5 12.61 -6.80 8.11
C THR A 5 11.42 -5.85 7.97
N HIS A 6 10.53 -6.09 7.00
CA HIS A 6 9.30 -5.29 6.86
C HIS A 6 8.50 -5.24 8.17
N ALA A 7 8.39 -6.37 8.89
CA ALA A 7 7.68 -6.44 10.17
C ALA A 7 8.32 -5.52 11.22
N GLN A 8 9.66 -5.54 11.34
CA GLN A 8 10.38 -4.65 12.25
C GLN A 8 10.20 -3.18 11.89
N ALA A 9 10.23 -2.84 10.59
CA ALA A 9 10.00 -1.47 10.13
C ALA A 9 8.57 -0.99 10.44
N LEU A 10 7.57 -1.83 10.17
CA LEU A 10 6.16 -1.50 10.42
C LEU A 10 5.85 -1.36 11.92
N ASP A 11 6.42 -2.20 12.78
CA ASP A 11 6.24 -2.10 14.23
C ASP A 11 6.79 -0.77 14.78
N LYS A 12 7.84 -0.20 14.17
CA LYS A 12 8.38 1.11 14.58
C LYS A 12 7.46 2.29 14.29
N LEU A 13 6.48 2.14 13.40
CA LEU A 13 5.51 3.21 13.10
C LEU A 13 4.52 3.45 14.25
N ALA A 14 4.41 2.52 15.22
CA ALA A 14 3.43 2.58 16.31
C ALA A 14 2.02 2.89 15.77
N ALA A 15 1.62 2.18 14.70
CA ALA A 15 0.41 2.41 13.94
C ALA A 15 -0.29 1.10 13.57
N ARG A 16 -0.34 0.14 14.51
CA ARG A 16 -0.74 -1.24 14.25
C ARG A 16 -2.06 -1.37 13.50
N THR A 17 -3.11 -0.64 13.91
CA THR A 17 -4.42 -0.68 13.24
C THR A 17 -4.36 -0.14 11.82
N LEU A 18 -3.61 0.94 11.57
CA LEU A 18 -3.41 1.49 10.22
C LEU A 18 -2.68 0.48 9.33
N VAL A 19 -1.60 -0.11 9.83
CA VAL A 19 -0.82 -1.12 9.11
C VAL A 19 -1.68 -2.33 8.77
N GLN A 20 -2.46 -2.84 9.72
CA GLN A 20 -3.36 -3.96 9.50
C GLN A 20 -4.41 -3.63 8.43
N ASN A 21 -5.06 -2.47 8.52
CA ASN A 21 -6.07 -2.04 7.54
C ASN A 21 -5.48 -1.92 6.12
N LEU A 22 -4.25 -1.41 6.00
CA LEU A 22 -3.53 -1.34 4.72
C LEU A 22 -3.19 -2.74 4.19
N ASP A 23 -2.65 -3.62 5.04
CA ASP A 23 -2.24 -4.98 4.64
C ASP A 23 -3.44 -5.81 4.15
N GLU A 24 -4.56 -5.77 4.88
CA GLU A 24 -5.81 -6.45 4.50
C GLU A 24 -6.38 -5.89 3.20
N ASP A 25 -6.30 -4.57 2.99
CA ASP A 25 -6.81 -3.95 1.77
C ASP A 25 -5.95 -4.29 0.54
N ILE A 26 -4.62 -4.29 0.69
CA ILE A 26 -3.71 -4.73 -0.37
C ILE A 26 -3.94 -6.20 -0.69
N ALA A 27 -4.02 -7.07 0.32
CA ALA A 27 -4.28 -8.50 0.14
C ALA A 27 -5.61 -8.75 -0.60
N ARG A 28 -6.67 -8.03 -0.24
CA ARG A 28 -7.99 -8.12 -0.88
C ARG A 28 -7.97 -7.66 -2.34
N GLN A 29 -7.30 -6.54 -2.62
CA GLN A 29 -7.20 -6.02 -4.00
C GLN A 29 -6.37 -6.96 -4.86
N LEU A 30 -5.20 -7.39 -4.39
CA LEU A 30 -4.37 -8.36 -5.11
C LEU A 30 -5.07 -9.69 -5.32
N GLY A 31 -5.75 -10.22 -4.30
CA GLY A 31 -6.51 -11.46 -4.41
C GLY A 31 -7.58 -11.38 -5.50
N SER A 32 -8.34 -10.28 -5.53
CA SER A 32 -9.34 -10.03 -6.57
C SER A 32 -8.70 -9.89 -7.94
N THR A 33 -7.64 -9.10 -8.08
CA THR A 33 -6.96 -8.88 -9.35
C THR A 33 -6.39 -10.18 -9.92
N LEU A 34 -5.74 -11.00 -9.08
CA LEU A 34 -5.21 -12.30 -9.50
C LEU A 34 -6.31 -13.30 -9.86
N ALA A 35 -7.49 -13.22 -9.23
CA ALA A 35 -8.64 -14.03 -9.62
C ALA A 35 -9.13 -13.66 -11.02
N TYR A 36 -9.19 -12.36 -11.35
CA TYR A 36 -9.57 -11.89 -12.68
C TYR A 36 -8.50 -12.12 -13.75
N ALA A 37 -7.22 -12.04 -13.39
CA ALA A 37 -6.09 -12.31 -14.29
C ALA A 37 -6.15 -13.69 -14.95
N LYS A 38 -6.81 -14.67 -14.31
CA LYS A 38 -7.05 -16.00 -14.89
C LYS A 38 -7.88 -15.96 -16.18
N TYR A 39 -8.70 -14.94 -16.35
CA TYR A 39 -9.67 -14.81 -17.44
C TYR A 39 -9.44 -13.58 -18.32
N ASP A 40 -8.58 -12.64 -17.89
CA ASP A 40 -8.28 -11.41 -18.60
C ASP A 40 -6.77 -11.25 -18.82
N ARG A 41 -6.36 -11.24 -20.10
CA ARG A 41 -4.95 -11.13 -20.50
C ARG A 41 -4.36 -9.74 -20.23
N ALA A 42 -5.17 -8.69 -20.24
CA ALA A 42 -4.68 -7.35 -19.93
C ALA A 42 -4.32 -7.27 -18.44
N ILE A 43 -5.19 -7.82 -17.58
CA ILE A 43 -4.90 -7.90 -16.14
C ILE A 43 -3.71 -8.81 -15.86
N ALA A 44 -3.60 -9.95 -16.55
CA ALA A 44 -2.48 -10.87 -16.38
C ALA A 44 -1.12 -10.28 -16.79
N ALA A 45 -1.10 -9.34 -17.75
CA ALA A 45 0.12 -8.69 -18.21
C ALA A 45 0.73 -7.78 -17.13
N ASP A 46 -0.10 -7.12 -16.31
CA ASP A 46 0.36 -6.30 -15.18
C ASP A 46 -0.64 -6.29 -14.00
N PRO A 47 -0.67 -7.36 -13.19
CA PRO A 47 -1.58 -7.45 -12.05
C PRO A 47 -1.30 -6.38 -10.99
N ALA A 48 -0.04 -5.92 -10.88
CA ALA A 48 0.35 -4.93 -9.89
C ALA A 48 -0.25 -3.55 -10.22
N ALA A 49 -0.11 -3.08 -11.46
CA ALA A 49 -0.73 -1.82 -11.88
C ALA A 49 -2.25 -1.88 -11.76
N HIS A 50 -2.87 -3.00 -12.13
CA HIS A 50 -4.32 -3.19 -11.99
C HIS A 50 -4.80 -3.16 -10.54
N ALA A 51 -4.03 -3.72 -9.59
CA ALA A 51 -4.36 -3.68 -8.17
C ALA A 51 -4.09 -2.31 -7.52
N LEU A 52 -3.08 -1.58 -8.00
CA LEU A 52 -2.67 -0.28 -7.44
C LEU A 52 -3.73 0.81 -7.65
N VAL A 53 -4.36 0.88 -8.81
CA VAL A 53 -5.35 1.94 -9.12
C VAL A 53 -6.53 1.99 -8.14
N PRO A 54 -7.26 0.90 -7.85
CA PRO A 54 -8.33 0.92 -6.85
C PRO A 54 -7.81 1.16 -5.43
N LEU A 55 -6.63 0.63 -5.10
CA LEU A 55 -6.00 0.84 -3.79
C LEU A 55 -5.68 2.32 -3.55
N LEU A 56 -5.01 2.97 -4.50
CA LEU A 56 -4.67 4.39 -4.42
C LEU A 56 -5.91 5.27 -4.45
N ARG A 57 -6.97 4.92 -5.18
CA ARG A 57 -8.24 5.66 -5.11
C ARG A 57 -8.78 5.73 -3.68
N ARG A 58 -8.68 4.64 -2.92
CA ARG A 58 -9.13 4.60 -1.52
C ARG A 58 -8.21 5.41 -0.60
N TRP A 59 -6.89 5.26 -0.74
CA TRP A 59 -5.94 5.84 0.20
C TRP A 59 -5.50 7.27 -0.15
N ASN A 60 -5.75 7.73 -1.37
CA ASN A 60 -5.50 9.12 -1.77
C ASN A 60 -6.30 10.13 -0.93
N CYS A 61 -7.46 9.76 -0.39
CA CYS A 61 -8.20 10.66 0.50
C CYS A 61 -7.40 11.01 1.77
N VAL A 62 -6.53 10.10 2.24
CA VAL A 62 -5.62 10.34 3.37
C VAL A 62 -4.32 10.96 2.87
N LEU A 63 -3.71 10.38 1.83
CA LEU A 63 -2.40 10.83 1.32
C LEU A 63 -2.43 12.25 0.75
N GLN A 64 -3.60 12.73 0.31
CA GLN A 64 -3.80 14.06 -0.25
C GLN A 64 -4.68 14.94 0.66
N ALA A 65 -5.05 14.47 1.86
CA ALA A 65 -5.84 15.25 2.80
C ALA A 65 -5.11 16.55 3.19
N GLY A 66 -5.87 17.63 3.35
CA GLY A 66 -5.41 18.82 4.06
C GLY A 66 -5.24 18.55 5.56
N ALA A 67 -4.55 19.47 6.26
CA ALA A 67 -4.30 19.35 7.69
C ALA A 67 -5.58 19.43 8.55
N ASP A 68 -6.68 19.92 7.96
CA ASP A 68 -8.03 19.97 8.50
C ASP A 68 -8.74 18.60 8.52
N ALA A 69 -8.36 17.69 7.61
CA ALA A 69 -8.96 16.37 7.47
C ALA A 69 -8.09 15.22 8.01
N ALA A 70 -6.76 15.36 7.96
CA ALA A 70 -5.83 14.40 8.53
C ALA A 70 -4.58 15.08 9.09
N SER A 71 -4.13 14.67 10.27
CA SER A 71 -2.90 15.20 10.84
C SER A 71 -1.69 14.84 9.97
N PRO A 72 -0.66 15.70 9.89
CA PRO A 72 0.54 15.43 9.10
C PRO A 72 1.16 14.05 9.40
N ILE A 73 1.33 13.74 10.68
CA ILE A 73 1.91 12.46 11.12
C ILE A 73 1.09 11.24 10.70
N TYR A 74 -0.24 11.35 10.61
CA TYR A 74 -1.08 10.25 10.15
C TYR A 74 -0.90 10.00 8.64
N ARG A 75 -0.78 11.07 7.85
CA ARG A 75 -0.49 10.97 6.41
C ARG A 75 0.89 10.36 6.17
N ASP A 76 1.90 10.80 6.89
CA ASP A 76 3.28 10.30 6.77
C ASP A 76 3.36 8.81 7.14
N LYS A 77 2.74 8.42 8.25
CA LYS A 77 2.65 7.00 8.65
C LYS A 77 1.90 6.17 7.60
N THR A 78 0.87 6.72 6.98
CA THR A 78 0.13 6.05 5.90
C THR A 78 1.02 5.84 4.69
N ALA A 79 1.75 6.86 4.25
CA ALA A 79 2.67 6.78 3.12
C ALA A 79 3.76 5.73 3.35
N VAL A 80 4.43 5.78 4.51
CA VAL A 80 5.51 4.84 4.85
C VAL A 80 4.98 3.40 5.00
N ALA A 81 3.87 3.20 5.71
CA ALA A 81 3.27 1.88 5.86
C ALA A 81 2.87 1.30 4.49
N LEU A 82 2.25 2.11 3.62
CA LEU A 82 1.85 1.72 2.28
C LEU A 82 3.07 1.34 1.43
N ALA A 83 4.14 2.14 1.42
CA ALA A 83 5.37 1.84 0.68
C ALA A 83 5.99 0.51 1.12
N ILE A 84 6.12 0.28 2.43
CA ILE A 84 6.68 -0.96 2.98
C ILE A 84 5.80 -2.16 2.61
N LEU A 85 4.48 -2.04 2.74
CA LEU A 85 3.57 -3.13 2.43
C LEU A 85 3.54 -3.46 0.94
N LEU A 86 3.53 -2.46 0.05
CA LEU A 86 3.63 -2.70 -1.39
C LEU A 86 4.91 -3.46 -1.73
N HIS A 87 6.04 -3.04 -1.14
CA HIS A 87 7.30 -3.75 -1.31
C HIS A 87 7.25 -5.19 -0.75
N LYS A 88 6.56 -5.43 0.39
CA LYS A 88 6.31 -6.77 0.95
C LYS A 88 5.55 -7.67 -0.05
N TYR A 89 4.62 -7.11 -0.82
CA TYR A 89 3.86 -7.82 -1.87
C TYR A 89 4.58 -7.88 -3.23
N GLY A 90 5.83 -7.43 -3.32
CA GLY A 90 6.60 -7.43 -4.57
C GLY A 90 6.20 -6.34 -5.56
N ILE A 91 5.46 -5.33 -5.10
CA ILE A 91 5.05 -4.17 -5.90
C ILE A 91 6.04 -3.03 -5.64
N ALA A 92 6.84 -2.70 -6.64
CA ALA A 92 7.72 -1.54 -6.61
C ALA A 92 7.03 -0.35 -7.29
N ASP A 93 6.51 0.58 -6.50
CA ASP A 93 5.95 1.85 -6.99
C ASP A 93 6.86 3.02 -6.58
N ALA A 94 7.58 3.58 -7.56
CA ALA A 94 8.52 4.67 -7.34
C ALA A 94 7.84 5.98 -6.90
N ALA A 95 6.59 6.21 -7.31
CA ALA A 95 5.86 7.42 -6.98
C ALA A 95 5.39 7.43 -5.52
N ILE A 96 5.13 6.25 -4.95
CA ILE A 96 4.82 6.10 -3.52
C ILE A 96 6.11 6.14 -2.69
N ALA A 97 7.19 5.53 -3.17
CA ALA A 97 8.47 5.53 -2.48
C ALA A 97 9.16 6.91 -2.42
N ALA A 98 8.84 7.82 -3.34
CA ALA A 98 9.40 9.17 -3.40
C ALA A 98 8.64 10.24 -2.59
N ARG A 99 7.58 9.86 -1.87
CA ARG A 99 6.73 10.76 -1.08
C ARG A 99 7.25 11.00 0.34
#